data_AF-A0ABD5Z0I3-F1
#
_entry.id   AF-A0ABD5Z0I3-F1
#
_cell.length_a   1.000
_cell.length_b   1.000
_cell.length_c   1.000
_cell.angle_alpha   90.00
_cell.angle_beta   90.00
_cell.angle_gamma   90.00
#
_symmetry.space_group_name_H-M   'P 1'
#
loop_
_entity.id
_entity.type
_entity.pdbx_description
1 polymer ?
#
loop_
_entity_poly.entity_id
_entity_poly.type
_entity_poly.pdbx_seq_one_letter_code
_entity_poly.pdbx_strand_id
1 'polypeptide(L)' 'MNTAEKVDPENTSQECSQCGELVGRDGSKFECPQCGYVRHADLNAAENLSQREGEPCTA' A
#
# COMPACT_ATOMS: atom_id res chain seq x y z
N MET A 1 -6.91 26.73 -8.72
CA MET A 1 -6.25 25.96 -7.65
C MET A 1 -6.53 24.48 -7.90
N ASN A 2 -5.65 23.78 -8.62
CA ASN A 2 -5.63 22.32 -8.56
C ASN A 2 -4.49 21.99 -7.62
N THR A 3 -4.83 21.67 -6.37
CA THR A 3 -3.88 21.05 -5.46
C THR A 3 -3.61 19.68 -6.07
N ALA A 4 -2.48 19.56 -6.78
CA ALA A 4 -1.85 18.28 -6.98
C ALA A 4 -1.48 17.81 -5.56
N GLU A 5 -2.43 17.15 -4.91
CA GLU A 5 -2.15 16.35 -3.72
C GLU A 5 -1.13 15.32 -4.19
N LYS A 6 0.13 15.58 -3.84
CA LYS A 6 1.19 14.59 -3.92
C LYS A 6 0.64 13.40 -3.14
N VAL A 7 0.17 12.38 -3.84
CA VAL A 7 -0.08 11.09 -3.23
C VAL A 7 1.31 10.60 -2.86
N ASP A 8 1.73 10.89 -1.63
CA ASP A 8 3.03 10.46 -1.11
C ASP A 8 3.15 8.95 -1.34
N PRO A 9 4.07 8.47 -2.20
CA PRO A 9 4.20 7.05 -2.48
C PRO A 9 4.63 6.25 -1.22
N GLU A 10 5.00 6.96 -0.15
CA GLU A 10 5.49 6.44 1.13
C GLU A 10 4.44 5.69 1.97
N ASN A 11 3.14 5.89 1.76
CA ASN A 11 2.10 5.28 2.64
C ASN A 11 1.59 3.91 2.20
N THR A 12 2.09 3.39 1.09
CA THR A 12 1.56 2.15 0.49
C THR A 12 2.13 0.89 1.08
N SER A 13 3.16 1.03 1.93
CA SER A 13 3.62 -0.05 2.79
C SER A 13 2.78 -0.21 4.05
N GLN A 14 1.80 0.67 4.29
CA GLN A 14 0.93 0.66 5.47
C GLN A 14 -0.52 0.32 5.15
N GLU A 15 -0.97 0.39 3.90
CA GLU A 15 -2.35 0.03 3.55
C GLU A 15 -2.50 -1.49 3.42
N CYS A 16 -3.61 -2.07 3.90
CA CYS A 16 -3.92 -3.47 3.68
C CYS A 16 -4.47 -3.66 2.26
N SER A 17 -3.76 -4.41 1.43
CA SER A 17 -4.21 -4.74 0.06
C SER A 17 -5.54 -5.51 -0.03
N GLN A 18 -6.04 -6.07 1.07
CA GLN A 18 -7.33 -6.78 1.13
C GLN A 18 -8.51 -5.93 1.59
N CYS A 19 -8.31 -5.06 2.59
CA CYS A 19 -9.41 -4.29 3.20
C CYS A 19 -9.25 -2.78 3.10
N GLY A 20 -8.08 -2.29 2.66
CA GLY A 20 -7.77 -0.86 2.59
C GLY A 20 -7.42 -0.22 3.93
N GLU A 21 -7.38 -0.98 5.03
CA GLU A 21 -7.07 -0.43 6.35
C GLU A 21 -5.60 -0.01 6.45
N LEU A 22 -5.32 1.16 7.02
CA LEU A 22 -3.96 1.61 7.32
C LEU A 22 -3.46 0.93 8.59
N VAL A 23 -2.57 -0.04 8.41
CA VAL A 23 -1.93 -0.80 9.48
C VAL A 23 -0.44 -0.46 9.52
N GLY A 24 0.06 -0.14 10.71
CA GLY A 24 1.50 0.08 10.91
C GLY A 24 2.32 -1.16 10.51
N ARG A 25 3.51 -0.95 9.93
CA ARG A 25 4.43 -2.05 9.61
C ARG A 25 5.38 -2.31 10.78
N ASP A 26 5.61 -3.60 11.06
CA ASP A 26 6.64 -4.05 12.00
C ASP A 26 7.65 -4.92 11.25
N GLY A 27 8.69 -4.29 10.70
CA GLY A 27 9.75 -4.95 9.93
C GLY A 27 9.27 -5.50 8.58
N SER A 28 9.55 -6.78 8.32
CA SER A 28 9.34 -7.44 7.01
C SER A 28 8.00 -8.17 6.88
N LYS A 29 7.19 -8.23 7.95
CA LYS A 29 5.88 -8.89 7.96
C LYS A 29 4.79 -7.85 8.10
N PHE A 30 3.69 -8.08 7.39
CA PHE A 30 2.46 -7.31 7.45
C PHE A 30 1.36 -8.22 7.97
N GLU A 31 0.71 -7.81 9.05
CA GLU A 31 -0.45 -8.49 9.62
C GLU A 31 -1.55 -7.44 9.85
N CYS A 32 -2.68 -7.60 9.18
CA CYS A 32 -3.82 -6.72 9.35
C CYS A 32 -4.67 -7.20 10.54
N PRO A 33 -4.78 -6.44 11.64
CA PRO A 33 -5.63 -6.79 12.76
C PRO A 33 -7.13 -6.66 12.44
N GLN A 34 -7.47 -5.98 11.33
CA GLN A 34 -8.86 -5.76 10.93
C GLN A 34 -9.42 -7.00 10.22
N CYS A 35 -8.75 -7.49 9.18
CA CYS A 35 -9.23 -8.62 8.38
C CYS A 35 -8.45 -9.93 8.61
N GLY A 36 -7.38 -9.92 9.41
CA GLY A 36 -6.52 -11.08 9.65
C GLY A 36 -5.56 -11.40 8.50
N TYR A 37 -5.37 -10.49 7.55
CA TYR A 37 -4.50 -10.70 6.39
C TYR A 37 -3.02 -10.67 6.79
N VAL A 38 -2.30 -11.76 6.56
CA VAL A 38 -0.87 -11.89 6.88
C VAL A 38 -0.06 -12.11 5.62
N ARG A 39 0.92 -11.24 5.36
CA ARG A 39 1.84 -11.36 4.22
C ARG A 39 3.18 -10.69 4.49
N HIS A 40 4.10 -10.77 3.55
CA HIS A 40 5.31 -9.94 3.59
C HIS A 40 4.95 -8.48 3.30
N ALA A 41 5.60 -7.55 4.01
CA ALA A 41 5.37 -6.12 3.83
C ALA A 41 5.64 -5.66 2.38
N ASP A 42 6.70 -6.18 1.76
CA ASP A 42 7.05 -5.86 0.37
C ASP A 42 6.01 -6.37 -0.64
N LEU A 43 5.44 -7.56 -0.39
CA LEU A 43 4.38 -8.13 -1.23
C LEU A 43 3.09 -7.33 -1.08
N ASN A 44 2.72 -6.96 0.16
CA ASN A 44 1.56 -6.11 0.41
C ASN A 44 1.72 -4.74 -0.29
N ALA A 45 2.91 -4.14 -0.22
CA ALA A 45 3.21 -2.90 -0.92
C ALA A 45 3.14 -3.05 -2.45
N ALA A 46 3.61 -4.17 -3.00
CA ALA A 46 3.50 -4.49 -4.42
C ALA A 46 2.05 -4.71 -4.87
N GLU A 47 1.20 -5.30 -4.04
CA GLU A 47 -0.23 -5.43 -4.31
C GLU A 47 -0.93 -4.08 -4.27
N ASN A 48 -0.59 -3.22 -3.30
CA ASN A 48 -1.11 -1.86 -3.26
C ASN A 48 -0.65 -1.05 -4.48
N LEU A 49 0.62 -1.18 -4.89
CA LEU A 49 1.13 -0.70 -6.19
C LEU A 49 0.29 -1.18 -7.35
N SER A 50 0.08 -2.49 -7.48
CA SER A 50 -0.71 -3.03 -8.58
C SER A 50 -2.16 -2.53 -8.58
N GLN A 51 -2.74 -2.18 -7.43
CA GLN A 51 -4.10 -1.66 -7.33
C GLN A 51 -4.18 -0.16 -7.67
N ARG A 52 -3.12 0.61 -7.39
CA ARG A 52 -3.05 2.06 -7.67
C ARG A 52 -2.46 2.41 -9.03
N GLU A 53 -1.64 1.53 -9.59
CA GLU A 53 -0.98 1.75 -10.88
C GLU A 53 -1.91 1.42 -12.04
N GLY A 54 -2.71 2.43 -12.40
CA GLY A 54 -3.15 2.69 -13.77
C GLY A 54 -2.18 3.60 -14.55
N GLU A 55 -0.94 3.80 -14.09
CA GLU A 55 0.04 4.65 -14.78
C GLU A 55 1.16 3.81 -15.44
N PRO A 56 1.19 3.71 -16.78
CA PRO A 56 2.27 3.07 -17.48
C PRO A 56 3.55 3.90 -17.33
N CYS A 57 4.67 3.20 -17.13
CA CYS A 57 6.01 3.74 -17.17
C CYS A 57 6.23 4.54 -18.48
N THR A 58 6.24 5.88 -18.43
CA THR A 58 6.85 6.71 -19.48
C THR A 58 8.37 6.60 -19.34
N ALA A 59 8.93 5.70 -20.15
CA ALA A 59 10.34 5.69 -20.52
C ALA A 59 10.62 6.75 -21.61
#